data_AF-A0A7S2U902-F1
#
_entry.id   AF-A0A7S2U902-F1
#
_cell.length_a   1.000
_cell.length_b   1.000
_cell.length_c   1.000
_cell.angle_alpha   90.00
_cell.angle_beta   90.00
_cell.angle_gamma   90.00
#
_symmetry.space_group_name_H-M   'P 1'
#
loop_
_entity.id
_entity.type
_entity.pdbx_description
1 polymer ?
#
loop_
_entity_poly.entity_id
_entity_poly.type
_entity_poly.pdbx_seq_one_letter_code
_entity_poly.pdbx_strand_id
1 'polypeptide(L)'
;LADNECNLDPDREYIPELYINSEFVPPTASREVEKALNNFEARLDFEFRKRSIRPGTNLSKVQQNALKFLRDNDKFVVLATDKNLGPAIIEKDEYIRKALKDHLSEPSTYCQLTDAEATTIQ
;
A
#
# COMPACT_ATOMS: atom_id res chain seq x y z
N LEU A 1 -19.90 31.34 10.49
CA LEU A 1 -20.97 30.54 11.16
C LEU A 1 -21.60 29.64 10.11
N ALA A 2 -20.96 28.51 9.86
CA ALA A 2 -21.51 27.35 9.18
C ALA A 2 -20.51 26.24 9.47
N ASP A 3 -20.83 25.48 10.51
CA ASP A 3 -20.06 24.37 11.04
C ASP A 3 -20.01 23.27 9.97
N ASN A 4 -18.80 22.85 9.58
CA ASN A 4 -18.61 21.80 8.57
C ASN A 4 -17.87 20.65 9.26
N GLU A 5 -18.63 19.88 10.03
CA GLU A 5 -18.17 18.65 10.66
C GLU A 5 -17.81 17.63 9.57
N CYS A 6 -16.61 17.03 9.70
CA CYS A 6 -16.22 15.86 8.95
C CYS A 6 -17.26 14.76 9.21
N ASN A 7 -18.11 14.48 8.22
CA ASN A 7 -19.01 13.32 8.23
C ASN A 7 -18.17 12.04 8.30
N LEU A 8 -17.84 11.63 9.51
CA LEU A 8 -17.55 10.24 9.85
C LEU A 8 -18.84 9.47 9.55
N ASP A 9 -18.75 8.45 8.71
CA ASP A 9 -19.83 7.50 8.47
C ASP A 9 -20.38 7.03 9.84
N PRO A 10 -21.60 7.45 10.23
CA PRO A 10 -22.12 7.21 11.58
C PRO A 10 -22.33 5.70 11.86
N ASP A 11 -22.30 4.86 10.81
CA ASP A 11 -22.44 3.41 10.93
C ASP A 11 -21.11 2.67 11.15
N ARG A 12 -19.98 3.38 11.27
CA ARG A 12 -18.69 2.80 11.68
C ARG A 12 -18.26 3.21 13.09
N GLU A 13 -19.23 3.40 13.98
CA GLU A 13 -18.93 3.50 15.40
C GLU A 13 -18.35 2.15 15.85
N TYR A 14 -17.10 2.16 16.32
CA TYR A 14 -16.48 0.98 16.91
C TYR A 14 -17.33 0.56 18.11
N ILE A 15 -18.04 -0.56 17.99
CA ILE A 15 -18.88 -1.11 19.06
C ILE A 15 -17.99 -1.91 20.00
N PRO A 16 -17.57 -1.37 21.16
CA PRO A 16 -16.60 -2.02 22.04
C PRO A 16 -17.17 -3.33 22.59
N GLU A 17 -18.50 -3.46 22.66
CA GLU A 17 -19.21 -4.67 23.08
C GLU A 17 -19.01 -5.87 22.13
N LEU A 18 -18.69 -5.64 20.84
CA LEU A 18 -18.33 -6.70 19.90
C LEU A 18 -16.87 -7.16 20.05
N TYR A 19 -16.04 -6.36 20.72
CA TYR A 19 -14.65 -6.71 20.99
C TYR A 19 -14.54 -7.42 22.34
N ILE A 20 -14.41 -8.75 22.28
CA ILE A 20 -14.11 -9.55 23.46
C ILE A 20 -12.58 -9.63 23.57
N ASN A 21 -12.00 -8.90 24.52
CA ASN A 21 -10.60 -9.08 24.88
C ASN A 21 -10.44 -10.46 25.57
N SER A 22 -10.15 -11.47 24.75
CA SER A 22 -10.06 -12.85 25.18
C SER A 22 -8.61 -13.26 25.38
N GLU A 23 -8.27 -13.67 26.60
CA GLU A 23 -7.00 -14.37 26.89
C GLU A 23 -7.01 -15.83 26.41
N PHE A 24 -8.01 -16.22 25.62
CA PHE A 24 -8.15 -17.58 25.14
C PHE A 24 -6.97 -18.00 24.27
N VAL A 25 -6.21 -18.95 24.78
CA VAL A 25 -5.19 -19.68 24.03
C VAL A 25 -5.83 -20.98 23.54
N PRO A 26 -5.97 -21.19 22.21
CA PRO A 26 -6.53 -22.42 21.71
C PRO A 26 -5.64 -23.61 22.11
N PRO A 27 -6.22 -24.74 22.52
CA PRO A 27 -5.45 -25.94 22.81
C PRO A 27 -4.80 -26.46 21.53
N THR A 28 -3.64 -27.09 21.69
CA THR A 28 -2.94 -27.79 20.61
C THR A 28 -3.87 -28.80 19.92
N ALA A 29 -3.85 -28.85 18.60
CA ALA A 29 -4.62 -29.81 17.83
C ALA A 29 -4.09 -31.24 18.04
N SER A 30 -4.68 -32.22 17.34
CA SER A 30 -4.16 -33.58 17.38
C SER A 30 -2.70 -33.61 16.89
N ARG A 31 -1.90 -34.53 17.45
CA ARG A 31 -0.48 -34.68 17.09
C ARG A 31 -0.25 -34.78 15.58
N GLU A 32 -1.19 -35.40 14.87
CA GLU A 32 -1.13 -35.56 13.42
C GLU A 32 -1.29 -34.22 12.69
N VAL A 33 -2.25 -33.40 13.11
CA VAL A 33 -2.50 -32.07 12.55
C VAL A 33 -1.32 -31.15 12.80
N GLU A 34 -0.82 -31.10 14.04
CA GLU A 34 0.33 -30.26 14.39
C GLU A 34 1.58 -30.68 13.61
N LYS A 35 1.83 -31.99 13.48
CA LYS A 35 2.95 -32.50 12.70
C LYS A 35 2.81 -32.15 11.22
N ALA A 36 1.60 -32.22 10.66
CA ALA A 36 1.34 -31.84 9.28
C ALA A 36 1.57 -30.34 9.04
N LEU A 37 1.09 -29.47 9.94
CA LEU A 37 1.30 -28.03 9.87
C LEU A 37 2.78 -27.66 9.97
N ASN A 38 3.49 -28.19 10.96
CA ASN A 38 4.92 -27.95 11.12
C ASN A 38 5.72 -28.41 9.89
N ASN A 39 5.38 -29.57 9.33
CA ASN A 39 6.03 -30.06 8.10
C ASN A 39 5.72 -29.18 6.89
N PHE A 40 4.48 -28.69 6.79
CA PHE A 40 4.08 -27.79 5.72
C PHE A 40 4.83 -26.46 5.83
N GLU A 41 4.85 -25.84 7.01
CA GLU A 41 5.57 -24.60 7.29
C GLU A 41 7.06 -24.75 7.02
N ALA A 42 7.71 -25.80 7.54
CA ALA A 42 9.13 -26.05 7.30
C ALA A 42 9.47 -26.20 5.80
N ARG A 43 8.60 -26.87 5.03
CA ARG A 43 8.76 -27.01 3.58
C ARG A 43 8.55 -25.68 2.86
N LEU A 44 7.53 -24.93 3.26
CA LEU A 44 7.22 -23.62 2.69
C LEU A 44 8.39 -22.65 2.91
N ASP A 45 8.91 -22.60 4.13
CA ASP A 45 10.08 -21.83 4.51
C ASP A 45 11.33 -22.22 3.70
N PHE A 46 11.59 -23.53 3.59
CA PHE A 46 12.71 -24.04 2.81
C PHE A 46 12.61 -23.60 1.34
N GLU A 47 11.44 -23.76 0.71
CA GLU A 47 11.24 -23.40 -0.69
C GLU A 47 11.29 -21.88 -0.89
N PHE A 48 10.74 -21.07 0.01
CA PHE A 48 10.84 -19.61 -0.07
C PHE A 48 12.27 -19.13 0.13
N ARG A 49 13.02 -19.65 1.11
CA ARG A 49 14.44 -19.32 1.29
C ARG A 49 15.27 -19.70 0.07
N LYS A 50 15.00 -20.86 -0.54
CA LYS A 50 15.65 -21.32 -1.77
C LYS A 50 15.34 -20.40 -2.97
N ARG A 51 14.13 -19.86 -3.08
CA ARG A 51 13.71 -18.94 -4.16
C ARG A 51 14.11 -17.48 -3.89
N SER A 52 14.26 -17.07 -2.64
CA SER A 52 14.60 -15.71 -2.23
C SER A 52 16.01 -15.28 -2.64
N ILE A 53 16.90 -16.22 -2.99
CA ILE A 53 18.31 -15.92 -3.29
C ILE A 53 18.48 -15.15 -4.61
N ARG A 54 17.49 -15.22 -5.52
CA ARG A 54 17.22 -14.28 -6.63
C ARG A 54 15.94 -14.75 -7.32
N PRO A 55 14.81 -14.04 -7.23
CA PRO A 55 13.71 -14.32 -8.15
C PRO A 55 14.26 -14.12 -9.58
N GLY A 56 14.36 -15.22 -10.34
CA GLY A 56 14.75 -15.16 -11.73
C GLY A 56 13.73 -14.30 -12.47
N THR A 57 14.17 -13.15 -13.00
CA THR A 57 13.28 -12.31 -13.80
C THR A 57 13.00 -13.04 -15.10
N ASN A 58 11.75 -13.05 -15.55
CA ASN A 58 11.40 -13.49 -16.90
C ASN A 58 11.78 -12.45 -17.99
N LEU A 59 12.49 -11.39 -17.60
CA LEU A 59 12.88 -10.30 -18.48
C LEU A 59 14.29 -10.51 -19.02
N SER A 60 14.46 -10.23 -20.32
CA SER A 60 15.78 -10.17 -20.94
C SER A 60 16.61 -9.03 -20.36
N LYS A 61 17.93 -9.07 -20.54
CA LYS A 61 18.82 -8.01 -20.06
C LYS A 61 18.48 -6.64 -20.66
N VAL A 62 18.04 -6.62 -21.91
CA VAL A 62 17.62 -5.39 -22.61
C VAL A 62 16.38 -4.80 -21.94
N GLN A 63 15.37 -5.62 -21.62
CA GLN A 63 14.16 -5.18 -20.92
C GLN A 63 14.49 -4.65 -19.52
N GLN A 64 15.36 -5.33 -18.78
CA GLN A 64 15.80 -4.87 -17.45
C GLN A 64 16.52 -3.51 -17.53
N ASN A 65 17.39 -3.33 -18.53
CA ASN A 65 18.08 -2.06 -18.74
C ASN A 65 17.11 -0.94 -19.13
N ALA A 66 16.10 -1.24 -19.95
CA ALA A 66 15.05 -0.28 -20.30
C ALA A 66 14.22 0.14 -19.08
N LEU A 67 13.82 -0.82 -18.22
CA LEU A 67 13.13 -0.52 -16.97
C LEU A 67 14.00 0.32 -16.02
N LYS A 68 15.30 0.01 -15.93
CA LYS A 68 16.24 0.81 -15.14
C LYS A 68 16.34 2.23 -15.69
N PHE A 69 16.48 2.38 -17.00
CA PHE A 69 16.50 3.68 -17.65
C PHE A 69 15.23 4.48 -17.38
N LEU A 70 14.04 3.86 -17.51
CA LEU A 70 12.76 4.52 -17.24
C LEU A 70 12.63 4.95 -15.78
N ARG A 71 13.03 4.09 -14.83
CA ARG A 71 13.02 4.42 -13.40
C ARG A 71 13.96 5.55 -13.04
N ASP A 72 15.15 5.58 -13.66
CA ASP A 72 16.18 6.58 -13.38
C ASP A 72 15.92 7.91 -14.16
N ASN A 73 14.86 7.99 -14.99
CA ASN A 73 14.50 9.15 -15.78
C ASN A 73 13.51 10.07 -15.05
N ASP A 74 13.94 11.27 -14.69
CA ASP A 74 13.13 12.22 -13.90
C ASP A 74 11.95 12.85 -14.66
N LYS A 75 11.83 12.62 -15.98
CA LYS A 75 10.72 13.19 -16.78
C LYS A 75 9.43 12.40 -16.66
N PHE A 76 9.48 11.16 -16.17
CA PHE A 76 8.34 10.28 -16.14
C PHE A 76 8.05 9.79 -14.73
N VAL A 77 6.76 9.56 -14.46
CA VAL A 77 6.29 8.89 -13.26
C VAL A 77 5.67 7.56 -13.69
N VAL A 78 6.17 6.46 -13.13
CA VAL A 78 5.61 5.12 -13.31
C VAL A 78 4.75 4.79 -12.11
N LEU A 79 3.48 4.50 -12.35
CA LEU A 79 2.47 4.29 -11.32
C LEU A 79 1.89 2.88 -11.43
N ALA A 80 1.60 2.26 -10.29
CA ALA A 80 0.75 1.08 -10.27
C ALA A 80 -0.70 1.51 -10.50
N THR A 81 -1.39 0.88 -11.45
CA THR A 81 -2.83 1.10 -11.64
C THR A 81 -3.64 0.12 -10.81
N ASP A 82 -4.92 0.45 -10.58
CA ASP A 82 -5.84 -0.47 -9.91
C ASP A 82 -6.19 -1.68 -10.80
N LYS A 83 -6.76 -2.73 -10.19
CA LYS A 83 -7.41 -3.87 -10.89
C LYS A 83 -6.55 -4.62 -11.91
N ASN A 84 -5.26 -4.82 -11.63
CA ASN A 84 -4.37 -5.65 -12.46
C ASN A 84 -4.17 -5.14 -13.90
N LEU A 85 -4.42 -3.86 -14.17
CA LEU A 85 -4.20 -3.27 -15.51
C LEU A 85 -2.72 -3.00 -15.82
N GLY A 86 -1.83 -3.31 -14.88
CA GLY A 86 -0.39 -3.15 -15.02
C GLY A 86 0.09 -1.74 -14.68
N PRO A 87 1.37 -1.43 -14.89
CA PRO A 87 1.88 -0.10 -14.62
C PRO A 87 1.45 0.89 -15.72
N ALA A 88 1.13 2.12 -15.32
CA ALA A 88 0.96 3.26 -16.22
C ALA A 88 2.18 4.18 -16.15
N ILE A 89 2.42 4.91 -17.24
CA ILE A 89 3.48 5.92 -17.32
C ILE A 89 2.89 7.25 -17.78
N ILE A 90 3.33 8.34 -17.16
CA ILE A 90 2.90 9.71 -17.46
C ILE A 90 4.09 10.66 -17.33
N GLU A 91 4.09 11.75 -18.09
CA GLU A 91 5.06 12.83 -17.90
C GLU A 91 4.88 13.47 -16.52
N LYS A 92 5.99 13.71 -15.82
CA LYS A 92 5.98 14.19 -14.43
C LYS A 92 5.31 15.55 -14.29
N ASP A 93 5.56 16.47 -15.20
CA ASP A 93 4.95 17.81 -15.19
C ASP A 93 3.43 17.72 -15.36
N GLU A 94 2.97 16.87 -16.28
CA GLU A 94 1.55 16.63 -16.51
C GLU A 94 0.88 15.92 -15.32
N TYR A 95 1.58 14.98 -14.69
CA TYR A 95 1.13 14.34 -13.45
C TYR A 95 0.93 15.36 -12.33
N ILE A 96 1.94 16.20 -12.05
CA ILE A 96 1.87 17.23 -11.02
C ILE A 96 0.71 18.20 -11.32
N ARG A 97 0.60 18.66 -12.57
CA ARG A 97 -0.45 19.57 -13.00
C ARG A 97 -1.84 18.97 -12.78
N LYS A 98 -2.06 17.71 -13.14
CA LYS A 98 -3.32 16.99 -12.93
C LYS A 98 -3.61 16.77 -11.45
N ALA A 99 -2.61 16.34 -10.67
CA ALA A 99 -2.76 16.12 -9.24
C ALA A 99 -3.19 17.41 -8.51
N LEU A 100 -2.58 18.55 -8.84
CA LEU A 100 -2.96 19.83 -8.27
C LEU A 100 -4.34 20.27 -8.78
N LYS A 101 -4.53 20.34 -10.11
CA LYS A 101 -5.75 20.89 -10.70
C LYS A 101 -7.01 20.07 -10.38
N ASP A 102 -6.93 18.75 -10.50
CA ASP A 102 -8.10 17.88 -10.49
C ASP A 102 -8.40 17.33 -9.07
N HIS A 103 -7.45 17.46 -8.14
CA HIS A 103 -7.58 16.88 -6.79
C HIS A 103 -7.15 17.84 -5.66
N LEU A 104 -5.88 18.24 -5.59
CA LEU A 104 -5.31 18.86 -4.38
C LEU A 104 -5.63 20.36 -4.22
N SER A 105 -5.96 21.06 -5.31
CA SER A 105 -6.31 22.49 -5.29
C SER A 105 -7.81 22.74 -5.20
N GLU A 106 -8.61 21.72 -4.87
CA GLU A 106 -10.05 21.83 -4.69
C GLU A 106 -10.39 22.37 -3.28
N PRO A 107 -10.84 23.63 -3.13
CA PRO A 107 -11.02 24.26 -1.81
C PRO A 107 -12.16 23.66 -0.99
N SER A 108 -13.10 22.95 -1.64
CA SER A 108 -14.15 22.22 -0.93
C SER A 108 -13.63 20.97 -0.21
N THR A 109 -12.47 20.43 -0.62
CA THR A 109 -11.91 19.18 -0.08
C THR A 109 -10.62 19.42 0.70
N TYR A 110 -9.75 20.32 0.24
CA TYR A 110 -8.45 20.59 0.85
C TYR A 110 -8.25 22.08 1.13
N CYS A 111 -7.61 22.40 2.26
CA CYS A 111 -7.20 23.76 2.61
C CYS A 111 -5.67 23.86 2.51
N GLN A 112 -5.18 24.79 1.70
CA GLN A 112 -3.75 25.03 1.57
C GLN A 112 -3.25 25.88 2.74
N LEU A 113 -2.34 25.30 3.53
CA LEU A 113 -1.72 25.99 4.65
C LEU A 113 -0.69 27.01 4.18
N THR A 114 -0.55 28.09 4.94
CA THR A 114 0.58 29.01 4.86
C THR A 114 1.81 28.43 5.56
N ASP A 115 2.99 28.95 5.23
CA ASP A 115 4.26 28.49 5.83
C ASP A 115 4.26 28.61 7.38
N ALA A 116 3.59 29.64 7.91
CA ALA A 116 3.46 29.86 9.34
C ALA A 116 2.56 28.82 10.01
N GLU A 117 1.43 28.49 9.38
CA GLU A 117 0.51 27.44 9.87
C GLU A 117 1.17 26.06 9.79
N ALA A 118 1.89 25.76 8.71
CA ALA A 118 2.58 24.50 8.52
C ALA A 118 3.69 24.25 9.57
N THR A 119 4.39 25.31 9.98
CA THR A 119 5.46 25.22 11.01
C THR A 119 4.90 25.00 12.42
N THR A 120 3.64 25.40 12.67
CA THR A 120 3.01 25.34 13.99
C THR A 120 2.34 23.98 14.29
N ILE A 121 2.07 23.18 13.25
CA ILE A 121 1.35 21.90 13.35
C ILE A 121 2.30 20.68 13.52
N GLN A 122 3.62 20.90 13.56
CA GLN A 122 4.63 19.86 13.87
C GLN A 122 4.90 19.74 15.38
#